data_AF-A0A834ICV4-F1
#
_entry.id   AF-A0A834ICV4-F1
#
_cell.length_a   1.000
_cell.length_b   1.000
_cell.length_c   1.000
_cell.angle_alpha   90.00
_cell.angle_beta   90.00
_cell.angle_gamma   90.00
#
_symmetry.space_group_name_H-M   'P 1'
#
loop_
_entity.id
_entity.type
_entity.pdbx_description
1 polymer ?
#
loop_
_entity_poly.entity_id
_entity_poly.type
_entity_poly.pdbx_seq_one_letter_code
_entity_poly.pdbx_strand_id
1 'polypeptide(L)'
;RTSPRIKRKPTRYEVSVVTRDEVGAYKPYLWEQSLFDKGPMFREWLLTKIVNGERASYSAPKFARMQERTRSQMLEDIVANLQNHAETGQIPKPYRR
;
A
#
# COMPACT_ATOMS: atom_id res chain seq x y z
N ARG A 1 34.65 13.23 40.68
CA ARG A 1 34.79 12.30 39.54
C ARG A 1 33.50 12.36 38.74
N THR A 2 33.39 13.24 37.74
CA THR A 2 32.20 13.32 36.89
C THR A 2 32.26 12.19 35.86
N SER A 3 31.22 11.34 35.84
CA SER A 3 31.12 10.24 34.89
C SER A 3 31.07 10.81 33.45
N PRO A 4 31.81 10.27 32.47
CA PRO A 4 31.73 10.78 31.11
C PRO A 4 30.31 10.57 30.57
N ARG A 5 29.60 11.66 30.24
CA ARG A 5 28.35 11.56 29.46
C ARG A 5 28.71 10.98 28.11
N ILE A 6 28.48 9.67 27.92
CA ILE A 6 28.58 9.01 26.63
C ILE A 6 27.58 9.69 25.71
N LYS A 7 28.06 10.59 24.85
CA LYS A 7 27.25 11.18 23.77
C LYS A 7 27.00 10.05 22.76
N ARG A 8 25.84 9.40 22.84
CA ARG A 8 25.41 8.43 21.82
C ARG A 8 25.29 9.18 20.50
N LYS A 9 26.03 8.76 19.48
CA LYS A 9 25.85 9.27 18.11
C LYS A 9 24.40 8.97 17.67
N PRO A 10 23.73 9.90 16.96
CA PRO A 10 22.41 9.62 16.41
C PRO A 10 22.49 8.45 15.43
N THR A 11 21.52 7.53 15.54
CA THR A 11 21.41 6.40 14.61
C THR A 11 20.99 6.92 13.24
N ARG A 12 21.73 6.50 12.20
CA ARG A 12 21.42 6.79 10.80
C ARG A 12 21.06 5.51 10.06
N TYR A 13 20.15 5.63 9.11
CA TYR A 13 19.68 4.55 8.26
C TYR A 13 19.96 4.90 6.81
N GLU A 14 20.65 4.02 6.09
CA GLU A 14 20.76 4.10 4.64
C GLU A 14 19.67 3.24 4.01
N VAL A 15 18.89 3.83 3.10
CA VAL A 15 17.70 3.20 2.52
C VAL A 15 17.84 3.12 1.02
N SER A 16 17.55 1.95 0.46
CA SER A 16 17.37 1.72 -0.97
C SER A 16 15.96 1.21 -1.23
N VAL A 17 15.46 1.45 -2.45
CA VAL A 17 14.11 1.07 -2.87
C VAL A 17 14.23 0.28 -4.16
N VAL A 18 13.67 -0.92 -4.18
CA VAL A 18 13.69 -1.81 -5.35
C VAL A 18 12.26 -2.26 -5.62
N THR A 19 11.83 -2.11 -6.87
CA THR A 19 10.55 -2.61 -7.37
C THR A 19 10.73 -3.29 -8.72
N ARG A 20 9.72 -4.06 -9.14
CA ARG A 20 9.68 -4.58 -10.52
C ARG A 20 9.49 -3.44 -11.51
N ASP A 21 9.97 -3.62 -12.73
CA ASP A 21 9.84 -2.62 -13.82
C ASP A 21 8.38 -2.27 -14.15
N GLU A 22 7.48 -3.21 -13.92
CA GLU A 22 6.03 -3.04 -14.11
C GLU A 22 5.37 -2.12 -13.06
N VAL A 23 6.07 -1.82 -11.95
CA VAL A 23 5.57 -0.94 -10.89
C VAL A 23 6.01 0.48 -11.21
N GLY A 24 5.04 1.36 -11.45
CA GLY A 24 5.30 2.77 -11.71
C GLY A 24 5.99 3.47 -10.54
N ALA A 25 6.71 4.56 -10.81
CA ALA A 25 7.41 5.33 -9.78
C ALA A 25 6.44 5.94 -8.76
N TYR A 26 6.85 6.02 -7.49
CA TYR A 26 5.99 6.45 -6.39
C TYR A 26 6.69 7.32 -5.36
N LYS A 27 5.92 8.29 -4.83
CA LYS A 27 6.36 9.27 -3.83
C LYS A 27 6.33 8.67 -2.40
N PRO A 28 7.00 9.30 -1.41
CA PRO A 28 8.08 10.25 -1.62
C PRO A 28 9.23 9.54 -2.33
N TYR A 29 9.96 10.27 -3.15
CA TYR A 29 11.08 9.69 -3.88
C TYR A 29 12.37 9.81 -3.06
N LEU A 30 13.37 9.02 -3.42
CA LEU A 30 14.66 8.92 -2.72
C LEU A 30 15.69 9.95 -3.26
N TRP A 31 15.31 11.19 -3.58
CA TRP A 31 16.28 12.15 -4.15
C TRP A 31 17.18 12.74 -3.03
N GLU A 32 18.43 13.00 -3.41
CA GLU A 32 19.51 13.71 -2.68
C GLU A 32 20.11 13.06 -1.43
N GLN A 33 19.36 12.34 -0.58
CA GLN A 33 19.97 11.62 0.56
C GLN A 33 19.24 10.29 0.84
N SER A 34 19.90 9.16 0.56
CA SER A 34 19.48 7.82 1.02
C SER A 34 19.65 7.64 2.54
N LEU A 35 20.26 8.63 3.20
CA LEU A 35 20.58 8.62 4.62
C LEU A 35 19.53 9.38 5.43
N PHE A 36 18.96 8.71 6.42
CA PHE A 36 17.95 9.27 7.32
C PHE A 36 18.43 9.19 8.77
N ASP A 37 18.32 10.30 9.51
CA ASP A 37 18.48 10.26 10.97
C ASP A 37 17.23 9.65 11.62
N LYS A 38 17.42 8.89 12.71
CA LYS A 38 16.30 8.37 13.51
C LYS A 38 15.44 9.52 14.02
N GLY A 39 14.17 9.54 13.63
CA GLY A 39 13.23 10.58 14.06
C GLY A 39 11.85 10.49 13.41
N PRO A 40 10.95 11.41 13.75
CA PRO A 40 9.59 11.44 13.21
C PRO A 40 9.55 11.61 11.69
N MET A 41 10.45 12.43 11.12
CA MET A 41 10.54 12.65 9.67
C MET A 41 10.88 11.36 8.91
N PHE A 42 11.84 10.57 9.40
CA PHE A 42 12.14 9.28 8.79
C PHE A 42 10.97 8.31 8.89
N ARG A 43 10.31 8.25 10.06
CA ARG A 43 9.12 7.41 10.25
C ARG A 43 8.00 7.77 9.27
N GLU A 44 7.69 9.05 9.13
CA GLU A 44 6.65 9.54 8.22
C GLU A 44 7.02 9.26 6.75
N TRP A 45 8.25 9.53 6.36
CA TRP A 45 8.75 9.23 5.02
C TRP A 45 8.62 7.73 4.71
N LEU A 46 9.06 6.86 5.64
CA LEU A 46 9.04 5.41 5.47
C LEU A 46 7.62 4.86 5.34
N LEU A 47 6.71 5.28 6.24
CA LEU A 47 5.31 4.83 6.21
C LEU A 47 4.62 5.29 4.92
N THR A 48 4.81 6.55 4.54
CA THR A 48 4.24 7.09 3.29
C THR A 48 4.81 6.35 2.07
N LYS A 49 6.11 6.04 2.08
CA LYS A 49 6.78 5.30 1.00
C LYS A 49 6.20 3.90 0.83
N ILE A 50 5.99 3.17 1.93
CA ILE A 50 5.45 1.81 1.91
C ILE A 50 4.03 1.79 1.37
N VAL A 51 3.15 2.66 1.88
CA VAL A 51 1.74 2.73 1.44
C VAL A 51 1.64 3.11 -0.04
N ASN A 52 2.44 4.08 -0.49
CA ASN A 52 2.44 4.46 -1.90
C ASN A 52 3.06 3.37 -2.79
N GLY A 53 4.06 2.62 -2.30
CA GLY A 53 4.62 1.48 -3.00
C GLY A 53 3.60 0.35 -3.17
N GLU A 54 2.82 0.06 -2.13
CA GLU A 54 1.70 -0.90 -2.21
C GLU A 54 0.67 -0.45 -3.26
N ARG A 55 0.23 0.82 -3.21
CA ARG A 55 -0.71 1.37 -4.20
C ARG A 55 -0.17 1.30 -5.62
N ALA A 56 1.09 1.67 -5.82
CA ALA A 56 1.74 1.59 -7.12
C ALA A 56 1.86 0.14 -7.60
N SER A 57 2.01 -0.83 -6.70
CA SER A 57 2.06 -2.24 -7.09
C SER A 57 0.75 -2.74 -7.69
N TYR A 58 -0.39 -2.11 -7.39
CA TYR A 58 -1.69 -2.51 -7.95
C TYR A 58 -1.81 -2.30 -9.45
N SER A 59 -1.05 -1.37 -10.03
CA SER A 59 -1.02 -1.23 -11.50
C SER A 59 -0.22 -2.33 -12.19
N ALA A 60 0.60 -3.11 -11.46
CA ALA A 60 1.36 -4.18 -12.06
C ALA A 60 0.42 -5.30 -12.58
N PRO A 61 0.66 -5.86 -13.79
CA PRO A 61 -0.22 -6.82 -14.46
C PRO A 61 -0.67 -8.02 -13.61
N LYS A 62 0.15 -8.47 -12.66
CA LYS A 62 -0.21 -9.59 -11.77
C LYS A 62 -1.32 -9.21 -10.80
N PHE A 63 -1.25 -8.02 -10.20
CA PHE A 63 -2.24 -7.55 -9.24
C PHE A 63 -3.47 -6.98 -9.95
N ALA A 64 -3.28 -6.20 -11.02
CA ALA A 64 -4.36 -5.63 -11.81
C ALA A 64 -5.33 -6.72 -12.32
N ARG A 65 -4.82 -7.82 -12.89
CA ARG A 65 -5.66 -8.93 -13.37
C ARG A 65 -6.45 -9.63 -12.26
N MET A 66 -5.87 -9.73 -11.07
CA MET A 66 -6.53 -10.34 -9.93
C MET A 66 -7.64 -9.43 -9.39
N GLN A 67 -7.35 -8.15 -9.23
CA GLN A 67 -8.32 -7.14 -8.81
C GLN A 67 -9.48 -7.04 -9.79
N GLU A 68 -9.19 -7.04 -11.09
CA GLU A 68 -10.22 -6.96 -12.12
C GLU A 68 -11.16 -8.16 -12.07
N ARG A 69 -10.63 -9.37 -11.89
CA ARG A 69 -11.45 -10.57 -11.73
C ARG A 69 -12.35 -10.50 -10.51
N THR A 70 -11.82 -10.10 -9.36
CA THR A 70 -12.61 -9.92 -8.14
C THR A 70 -13.66 -8.83 -8.31
N ARG A 71 -13.31 -7.72 -8.97
CA ARG A 71 -14.22 -6.60 -9.25
C ARG A 71 -15.38 -7.07 -10.15
N SER A 72 -15.10 -7.78 -11.23
CA SER A 72 -16.12 -8.32 -12.13
C SER A 72 -17.05 -9.28 -11.40
N GLN A 73 -16.50 -10.25 -10.66
CA GLN A 73 -17.32 -11.21 -9.90
C GLN A 73 -18.25 -10.50 -8.90
N MET A 74 -17.71 -9.55 -8.13
CA MET A 74 -18.50 -8.79 -7.17
C MET A 74 -19.63 -8.00 -7.86
N LEU A 75 -19.37 -7.41 -9.02
CA LEU A 75 -20.37 -6.65 -9.77
C LEU A 75 -21.43 -7.57 -10.38
N GLU A 76 -21.04 -8.70 -10.95
CA GLU A 76 -21.96 -9.73 -11.46
C GLU A 76 -22.89 -10.23 -10.35
N ASP A 77 -22.35 -10.53 -9.16
CA ASP A 77 -23.13 -10.95 -8.00
C ASP A 77 -24.12 -9.86 -7.57
N ILE A 78 -23.70 -8.59 -7.56
CA ILE A 78 -24.58 -7.46 -7.23
C ILE A 78 -25.72 -7.37 -8.24
N VAL A 79 -25.42 -7.41 -9.54
CA VAL A 79 -26.42 -7.32 -10.61
C VAL A 79 -27.42 -8.46 -10.51
N ALA A 80 -26.95 -9.71 -10.39
CA ALA A 80 -27.80 -10.89 -10.30
C ALA A 80 -28.71 -10.86 -9.05
N ASN A 81 -28.17 -10.45 -7.90
CA ASN A 81 -28.96 -10.36 -6.67
C ASN A 81 -30.03 -9.27 -6.75
N LEU A 82 -29.72 -8.12 -7.35
CA LEU A 82 -30.69 -7.03 -7.53
C LEU A 82 -31.78 -7.40 -8.52
N GLN A 83 -31.43 -8.09 -9.62
CA GLN A 83 -32.42 -8.61 -10.58
C GLN A 83 -33.36 -9.62 -9.91
N ASN A 84 -32.81 -10.59 -9.16
CA ASN A 84 -33.61 -11.56 -8.42
C ASN A 84 -34.55 -10.87 -7.41
N HIS A 85 -34.06 -9.87 -6.67
CA HIS A 85 -34.89 -9.11 -5.75
C HIS A 85 -36.05 -8.41 -6.46
N ALA A 86 -35.80 -7.79 -7.61
CA ALA A 86 -36.83 -7.12 -8.39
C ALA A 86 -37.91 -8.10 -8.90
N GLU A 87 -37.53 -9.33 -9.25
CA GLU A 87 -38.44 -10.35 -9.78
C GLU A 87 -39.22 -11.11 -8.69
N THR A 88 -38.57 -11.41 -7.56
CA THR A 88 -39.10 -12.35 -6.56
C THR A 88 -39.42 -11.70 -5.21
N GLY A 89 -38.99 -10.46 -5.00
CA GLY A 89 -39.04 -9.78 -3.70
C GLY A 89 -38.03 -10.33 -2.67
N GLN A 90 -37.24 -11.37 -3.00
CA GLN A 90 -36.23 -11.90 -2.07
C GLN A 90 -35.13 -10.88 -1.81
N ILE A 91 -34.79 -10.68 -0.53
CA ILE A 91 -33.78 -9.69 -0.15
C ILE A 91 -32.40 -10.09 -0.71
N PRO A 92 -31.65 -9.17 -1.35
CA PRO A 92 -30.29 -9.42 -1.83
C PRO A 92 -29.40 -9.98 -0.72
N LYS A 93 -28.72 -11.10 -1.00
CA LYS A 93 -27.77 -11.67 -0.04
C LYS A 93 -26.51 -10.79 -0.03
N PRO A 94 -25.97 -10.46 1.15
CA PRO A 94 -24.71 -9.74 1.22
C PRO A 94 -23.59 -10.59 0.59
N TYR A 95 -22.70 -9.92 -0.15
CA TYR A 95 -21.52 -10.56 -0.72
C TYR A 95 -20.73 -11.28 0.38
N ARG A 96 -20.42 -12.56 0.17
CA ARG A 96 -19.69 -13.40 1.13
C ARG A 96 -18.34 -13.76 0.50
N ARG A 97 -17.26 -13.22 1.08
CA ARG A 97 -15.87 -13.55 0.70
C ARG A 97 -15.49 -14.95 1.14
#